data_AF-A0A1M3NQ53-F1
#
_entry.id   AF-A0A1M3NQ53-F1
#
_cell.length_a   1.000
_cell.length_b   1.000
_cell.length_c   1.000
_cell.angle_alpha   90.00
_cell.angle_beta   90.00
_cell.angle_gamma   90.00
#
_symmetry.space_group_name_H-M   'P 1'
#
loop_
_entity.id
_entity.type
_entity.pdbx_description
1 polymer ?
#
loop_
_entity_poly.entity_id
_entity_poly.type
_entity_poly.pdbx_seq_one_letter_code
_entity_poly.pdbx_strand_id
1 'polypeptide(L)'
;MDLKLLAFDAEDLAVISAHLQDATVACADMAYLPQEKRFALVCMRQDHVGGGAARPCGLHFNFVRKVQRLRVPQEETPQALTLIGVGFEETSAPSGRVTLLFNGGCAIRLDVDCIDATMRDLAPAPAEG
;
A
#
# COMPACT_ATOMS: atom_id res chain seq x y z
N MET A 1 -15.83 -3.25 -12.89
CA MET A 1 -14.84 -4.34 -13.04
C MET A 1 -13.92 -4.23 -11.85
N ASP A 2 -13.79 -5.29 -11.06
CA ASP A 2 -12.88 -5.30 -9.90
C ASP A 2 -11.44 -5.46 -10.39
N LEU A 3 -10.57 -4.50 -10.08
CA LEU A 3 -9.16 -4.57 -10.46
C LEU A 3 -8.40 -5.46 -9.47
N LYS A 4 -7.59 -6.38 -9.99
CA LYS A 4 -6.64 -7.17 -9.21
C LYS A 4 -5.29 -7.19 -9.93
N LEU A 5 -4.25 -6.73 -9.24
CA LEU A 5 -2.88 -6.72 -9.73
C LEU A 5 -1.98 -7.50 -8.79
N LEU A 6 -0.97 -8.15 -9.35
CA LEU A 6 0.12 -8.82 -8.64
C LEU A 6 1.42 -8.17 -9.10
N ALA A 7 2.39 -8.07 -8.20
CA ALA A 7 3.74 -7.64 -8.55
C ALA A 7 4.78 -8.58 -7.96
N PHE A 8 5.70 -9.03 -8.83
CA PHE A 8 6.84 -9.88 -8.46
C PHE A 8 8.19 -9.24 -8.80
N ASP A 9 8.19 -8.12 -9.52
CA ASP A 9 9.36 -7.31 -9.81
C ASP A 9 9.06 -5.80 -9.68
N ALA A 10 10.08 -4.98 -9.95
CA ALA A 10 9.99 -3.53 -9.82
C ALA A 10 9.10 -2.88 -10.91
N GLU A 11 8.98 -3.49 -12.09
CA GLU A 11 8.16 -2.97 -13.17
C GLU A 11 6.67 -3.18 -12.85
N ASP A 12 6.31 -4.37 -12.39
CA ASP A 12 4.96 -4.65 -11.91
C ASP A 12 4.58 -3.75 -10.71
N LEU A 13 5.54 -3.54 -9.78
CA LEU A 13 5.31 -2.69 -8.62
C LEU A 13 5.05 -1.24 -9.03
N ALA A 14 5.70 -0.75 -10.09
CA ALA A 14 5.46 0.58 -10.64
C ALA A 14 4.02 0.71 -11.18
N VAL A 15 3.46 -0.35 -11.77
CA VAL A 15 2.05 -0.37 -12.20
C VAL A 15 1.11 -0.24 -11.00
N ILE A 16 1.34 -1.00 -9.91
CA ILE A 16 0.59 -0.84 -8.66
C ILE A 16 0.72 0.58 -8.11
N SER A 17 1.94 1.14 -8.09
CA SER A 17 2.19 2.51 -7.63
C SER A 17 1.37 3.53 -8.41
N ALA A 18 1.29 3.41 -9.73
CA ALA A 18 0.51 4.31 -10.58
C ALA A 18 -1.00 4.22 -10.28
N HIS A 19 -1.52 3.01 -10.04
CA HIS A 19 -2.93 2.82 -9.70
C HIS A 19 -3.33 3.33 -8.30
N LEU A 20 -2.36 3.44 -7.40
CA LEU A 20 -2.55 3.93 -6.04
C LEU A 20 -2.07 5.36 -5.82
N GLN A 21 -1.66 6.06 -6.88
CA GLN A 21 -1.34 7.48 -6.79
C GLN A 21 -2.54 8.26 -6.26
N ASP A 22 -2.30 9.21 -5.35
CA ASP A 22 -3.32 10.02 -4.68
C ASP A 22 -4.37 9.21 -3.90
N ALA A 23 -4.07 7.93 -3.60
CA ALA A 23 -4.91 7.11 -2.74
C ALA A 23 -4.83 7.59 -1.29
N THR A 24 -5.98 7.65 -0.63
CA THR A 24 -6.07 8.06 0.77
C THR A 24 -6.04 6.84 1.69
N VAL A 25 -5.21 6.88 2.73
CA VAL A 25 -5.01 5.78 3.69
C VAL A 25 -5.13 6.31 5.11
N ALA A 26 -5.99 5.74 5.94
CA ALA A 26 -5.99 6.06 7.36
C ALA A 26 -4.90 5.27 8.09
N CYS A 27 -4.29 5.84 9.13
CA CYS A 27 -3.26 5.13 9.89
C CYS A 27 -3.78 3.84 10.53
N ALA A 28 -5.04 3.83 10.97
CA ALA A 28 -5.72 2.67 11.53
C ALA A 28 -6.00 1.55 10.50
N ASP A 29 -5.98 1.86 9.20
CA ASP A 29 -6.22 0.89 8.12
C ASP A 29 -4.93 0.19 7.66
N MET A 30 -3.83 0.34 8.39
CA MET A 30 -2.53 -0.28 8.11
C MET A 30 -2.13 -1.25 9.21
N ALA A 31 -1.70 -2.46 8.84
CA ALA A 31 -1.27 -3.47 9.78
C ALA A 31 0.03 -4.15 9.33
N TYR A 32 0.95 -4.35 10.28
CA TYR A 32 2.05 -5.29 10.13
C TYR A 32 1.75 -6.54 10.95
N LEU A 33 1.82 -7.70 10.30
CA LEU A 33 1.55 -9.03 10.85
C LEU A 33 2.87 -9.82 10.85
N PRO A 34 3.70 -9.72 11.91
CA PRO A 34 5.05 -10.29 11.90
C PRO A 34 5.07 -11.82 11.76
N GLN A 35 4.08 -12.50 12.35
CA GLN A 35 3.96 -13.97 12.27
C GLN A 35 3.66 -14.45 10.84
N GLU A 36 2.93 -13.65 10.06
CA GLU A 36 2.65 -13.91 8.65
C GLU A 36 3.72 -13.33 7.71
N LYS A 37 4.69 -12.58 8.24
CA LYS A 37 5.63 -11.75 7.47
C LYS A 37 4.89 -10.90 6.44
N ARG A 38 3.81 -10.24 6.86
CA ARG A 38 2.92 -9.49 5.96
C ARG A 38 2.70 -8.07 6.42
N PHE A 39 2.78 -7.12 5.50
CA PHE A 39 2.27 -5.77 5.71
C PHE A 39 1.04 -5.56 4.81
N ALA A 40 -0.03 -5.01 5.34
CA ALA A 40 -1.27 -4.77 4.62
C ALA A 40 -1.82 -3.38 4.92
N LEU A 41 -2.50 -2.80 3.94
CA LEU A 41 -3.28 -1.59 4.11
C LEU A 41 -4.60 -1.65 3.32
N VAL A 42 -5.58 -0.89 3.79
CA VAL A 42 -6.77 -0.53 3.02
C VAL A 42 -6.71 0.95 2.68
N CYS A 43 -7.01 1.29 1.43
CA CYS A 43 -6.97 2.64 0.91
C CYS A 43 -8.18 2.95 0.04
N MET A 44 -8.41 4.23 -0.20
CA MET A 44 -9.38 4.71 -1.19
C MET A 44 -8.60 5.15 -2.43
N ARG A 45 -8.54 4.30 -3.47
CA ARG A 45 -7.84 4.65 -4.72
C ARG A 45 -8.71 5.51 -5.62
N GLN A 46 -8.10 6.45 -6.33
CA GLN A 46 -8.80 7.31 -7.28
C GLN A 46 -9.10 6.55 -8.58
N ASP A 47 -10.22 6.90 -9.23
CA ASP A 47 -10.56 6.39 -10.56
C ASP A 47 -10.06 7.36 -11.64
N HIS A 48 -8.75 7.30 -11.93
CA HIS A 48 -8.10 8.20 -12.89
C HIS A 48 -8.58 8.04 -14.34
N VAL A 49 -9.17 6.89 -14.68
CA VAL A 49 -9.61 6.59 -16.06
C VAL A 49 -11.09 6.92 -16.23
N GLY A 50 -11.92 6.51 -15.27
CA GLY A 50 -13.37 6.68 -15.34
C GLY A 50 -13.88 8.01 -14.80
N GLY A 51 -13.06 8.77 -14.05
CA GLY A 51 -13.50 9.97 -13.34
C GLY A 51 -14.56 9.67 -12.26
N GLY A 52 -14.68 8.41 -11.86
CA GLY A 52 -15.64 7.94 -10.87
C GLY A 52 -15.23 8.24 -9.43
N ALA A 53 -16.11 7.87 -8.49
CA ALA A 53 -15.80 7.96 -7.07
C ALA A 53 -14.61 7.07 -6.70
N ALA A 54 -13.84 7.50 -5.68
CA ALA A 54 -12.77 6.69 -5.11
C ALA A 54 -13.30 5.32 -4.65
N ARG A 55 -12.50 4.28 -4.83
CA ARG A 55 -12.87 2.88 -4.56
C ARG A 55 -12.05 2.31 -3.42
N PRO A 56 -12.65 1.56 -2.48
CA PRO A 56 -11.89 0.86 -1.46
C PRO A 56 -11.01 -0.21 -2.13
N CYS A 57 -9.75 -0.26 -1.74
CA CYS A 57 -8.73 -1.10 -2.34
C CYS A 57 -7.78 -1.62 -1.26
N GLY A 58 -7.51 -2.92 -1.24
CA GLY A 58 -6.53 -3.55 -0.38
C GLY A 58 -5.19 -3.69 -1.08
N LEU A 59 -4.09 -3.38 -0.39
CA LEU A 59 -2.72 -3.67 -0.80
C LEU A 59 -2.04 -4.47 0.29
N HIS A 60 -1.36 -5.55 -0.06
CA HIS A 60 -0.46 -6.23 0.88
C HIS A 60 0.85 -6.64 0.23
N PHE A 61 1.87 -6.78 1.08
CA PHE A 61 3.19 -7.31 0.76
C PHE A 61 3.45 -8.55 1.61
N ASN A 62 3.93 -9.62 1.00
CA ASN A 62 4.41 -10.81 1.69
C ASN A 62 5.93 -10.73 1.93
N PHE A 63 6.45 -11.66 2.73
CA PHE A 63 7.87 -11.75 3.07
C PHE A 63 8.49 -10.49 3.67
N VAL A 64 7.68 -9.72 4.41
CA VAL A 64 8.09 -8.51 5.14
C VAL A 64 8.75 -8.88 6.46
N ARG A 65 10.05 -8.61 6.57
CA ARG A 65 10.87 -8.89 7.75
C ARG A 65 10.82 -7.78 8.79
N LYS A 66 10.64 -6.54 8.35
CA LYS A 66 10.67 -5.37 9.21
C LYS A 66 9.86 -4.24 8.58
N VAL A 67 9.19 -3.48 9.44
CA VAL A 67 8.48 -2.26 9.06
C VAL A 67 9.05 -1.09 9.84
N GLN A 68 9.33 0.01 9.15
CA GLN A 68 9.81 1.25 9.74
C GLN A 68 8.92 2.39 9.29
N ARG A 69 8.51 3.24 10.23
CA ARG A 69 7.65 4.40 9.99
C ARG A 69 8.49 5.68 10.15
N LEU A 70 8.36 6.62 9.24
CA LEU A 70 8.98 7.95 9.31
C LEU A 70 7.88 9.00 9.29
N ARG A 71 7.76 9.77 10.38
CA ARG A 71 6.77 10.87 10.53
C ARG A 71 5.30 10.45 10.31
N VAL A 72 5.02 9.15 10.29
CA VAL A 72 3.66 8.61 10.22
C VAL A 72 3.00 8.81 11.59
N PRO A 73 1.82 9.46 11.65
CA PRO A 73 1.05 9.59 12.88
C PRO A 73 0.70 8.25 13.52
N GLN A 74 0.37 8.26 14.81
CA GLN A 74 -0.09 7.05 15.50
C GLN A 74 -1.52 6.68 15.09
N GLU A 75 -1.88 5.41 15.25
CA GLU A 75 -3.19 4.85 14.84
C GLU A 75 -4.39 5.56 15.49
N GLU A 76 -4.21 6.18 16.66
CA GLU A 76 -5.23 6.95 17.37
C GLU A 76 -5.51 8.34 16.76
N THR A 77 -4.72 8.77 15.79
CA THR A 77 -4.95 10.04 15.10
C THR A 77 -5.77 9.81 13.82
N PRO A 78 -6.91 10.51 13.64
CA PRO A 78 -7.80 10.33 12.49
C PRO A 78 -7.24 10.92 11.19
N GLN A 79 -5.93 11.20 11.14
CA GLN A 79 -5.31 11.84 10.00
C GLN A 79 -5.08 10.82 8.89
N ALA A 80 -5.75 11.06 7.77
CA ALA A 80 -5.53 10.31 6.55
C ALA A 80 -4.27 10.81 5.83
N LEU A 81 -3.48 9.89 5.30
CA LEU A 81 -2.30 10.13 4.50
C LEU A 81 -2.64 9.95 3.03
N THR A 82 -1.99 10.74 2.16
CA THR A 82 -2.14 10.58 0.70
C THR A 82 -0.90 9.92 0.14
N LEU A 83 -1.06 8.79 -0.53
CA LEU A 83 0.04 8.04 -1.14
C LEU A 83 0.54 8.79 -2.40
N ILE A 84 1.83 9.10 -2.41
CA ILE A 84 2.52 9.70 -3.55
C ILE A 84 3.05 8.60 -4.49
N GLY A 85 3.54 7.50 -3.92
CA GLY A 85 4.03 6.38 -4.70
C GLY A 85 4.64 5.27 -3.86
N VAL A 86 4.95 4.17 -4.55
CA VAL A 86 5.61 2.99 -4.00
C VAL A 86 6.86 2.72 -4.81
N GLY A 87 8.02 2.67 -4.14
CA GLY A 87 9.31 2.41 -4.77
C GLY A 87 9.98 1.16 -4.20
N PHE A 88 10.89 0.58 -4.99
CA PHE A 88 11.74 -0.52 -4.57
C PHE A 88 13.22 -0.15 -4.75
N GLU A 89 14.02 -0.40 -3.71
CA GLU A 89 15.48 -0.33 -3.74
C GLU A 89 16.02 -1.74 -3.51
N GLU A 90 16.70 -2.31 -4.51
CA GLU A 90 17.36 -3.61 -4.36
C GLU A 90 18.52 -3.51 -3.34
N THR A 91 18.70 -4.56 -2.55
CA THR A 91 19.81 -4.67 -1.60
C THR A 91 20.73 -5.83 -1.98
N SER A 92 20.39 -7.05 -1.56
CA SER A 92 21.02 -8.29 -1.99
C SER A 92 19.97 -9.11 -2.70
N ALA A 93 19.97 -9.08 -4.04
CA ALA A 93 18.93 -9.71 -4.86
C ALA A 93 18.62 -11.15 -4.38
N PRO A 94 17.33 -11.53 -4.26
CA PRO A 94 16.13 -10.75 -4.64
C PRO A 94 15.61 -9.80 -3.56
N SER A 95 16.33 -9.64 -2.43
CA SER A 95 15.88 -8.82 -1.31
C SER A 95 16.03 -7.33 -1.59
N GLY A 96 15.15 -6.55 -0.97
CA GLY A 96 15.20 -5.10 -1.07
C GLY A 96 14.33 -4.39 -0.06
N ARG A 97 14.15 -3.10 -0.29
CA ARG A 97 13.35 -2.21 0.54
C ARG A 97 12.22 -1.64 -0.30
N VAL A 98 10.99 -1.95 0.08
CA VAL A 98 9.81 -1.27 -0.47
C VAL A 98 9.56 -0.03 0.36
N THR A 99 9.39 1.13 -0.28
CA THR A 99 9.05 2.38 0.40
C THR A 99 7.72 2.89 -0.12
N LEU A 100 6.73 3.00 0.77
CA LEU A 100 5.49 3.73 0.54
C LEU A 100 5.72 5.17 0.97
N LEU A 101 5.63 6.10 0.02
CA LEU A 101 5.85 7.52 0.25
C LEU A 101 4.52 8.24 0.30
N PHE A 102 4.32 9.08 1.32
CA PHE A 102 3.10 9.84 1.52
C PHE A 102 3.38 11.34 1.54
N ASN A 103 2.32 12.13 1.40
CA ASN A 103 2.37 13.57 1.60
C ASN A 103 2.90 13.98 2.99
N GLY A 104 3.35 15.23 3.09
CA GLY A 104 3.97 15.74 4.33
C GLY A 104 5.34 15.13 4.67
N GLY A 105 5.95 14.38 3.74
CA GLY A 105 7.23 13.70 3.96
C GLY A 105 7.13 12.50 4.89
N CYS A 106 5.94 11.91 5.01
CA CYS A 106 5.73 10.67 5.75
C CYS A 106 6.11 9.46 4.86
N ALA A 107 6.64 8.40 5.47
CA ALA A 107 7.00 7.20 4.73
C ALA A 107 6.87 5.93 5.58
N ILE A 108 6.56 4.82 4.92
CA ILE A 108 6.67 3.48 5.49
C ILE A 108 7.66 2.70 4.65
N ARG A 109 8.68 2.14 5.30
CA ARG A 109 9.69 1.29 4.68
C ARG A 109 9.52 -0.14 5.14
N LEU A 110 9.47 -1.06 4.19
CA LEU A 110 9.37 -2.49 4.39
C LEU A 110 10.69 -3.13 3.95
N ASP A 111 11.37 -3.82 4.86
CA ASP A 111 12.48 -4.69 4.46
C ASP A 111 11.89 -6.05 4.06
N VAL A 112 12.05 -6.43 2.78
CA VAL A 112 11.43 -7.63 2.20
C VAL A 112 12.48 -8.64 1.75
N ASP A 113 12.14 -9.93 1.75
CA ASP A 113 13.01 -10.96 1.17
C ASP A 113 12.95 -10.95 -0.37
N CYS A 114 11.81 -10.56 -0.95
CA CYS A 114 11.56 -10.32 -2.38
C CYS A 114 10.32 -9.43 -2.57
N ILE A 115 10.08 -8.97 -3.80
CA ILE A 115 8.80 -8.33 -4.16
C ILE A 115 7.75 -9.43 -4.31
N ASP A 116 6.73 -9.37 -3.46
CA ASP A 116 5.50 -10.15 -3.58
C ASP A 116 4.36 -9.26 -3.04
N ALA A 117 3.68 -8.59 -3.96
CA ALA A 117 2.61 -7.66 -3.64
C ALA A 117 1.31 -7.99 -4.37
N THR A 118 0.19 -7.78 -3.70
CA THR A 118 -1.15 -7.91 -4.30
C THR A 118 -1.97 -6.67 -4.01
N MET A 119 -2.53 -6.08 -5.06
CA MET A 119 -3.52 -5.00 -4.99
C MET A 119 -4.88 -5.54 -5.47
N ARG A 120 -5.96 -5.23 -4.76
CA ARG A 120 -7.31 -5.65 -5.15
C ARG A 120 -8.38 -4.65 -4.73
N ASP A 121 -9.28 -4.31 -5.65
CA ASP A 121 -10.52 -3.59 -5.34
C ASP A 121 -11.39 -4.41 -4.38
N LEU A 122 -11.86 -3.75 -3.33
CA LEU A 122 -12.76 -4.33 -2.35
C LEU A 122 -14.20 -4.01 -2.74
N ALA A 123 -15.13 -4.90 -2.38
CA ALA A 123 -16.54 -4.58 -2.52
C ALA A 123 -16.87 -3.36 -1.61
N PRO A 124 -17.75 -2.44 -2.04
CA PRO A 124 -18.26 -1.43 -1.13
C PRO A 124 -18.86 -2.12 0.10
N ALA A 125 -18.67 -1.52 1.28
CA ALA A 125 -19.29 -2.04 2.49
C ALA A 125 -20.80 -2.21 2.25
N PRO A 126 -21.41 -3.32 2.70
CA PRO A 126 -22.87 -3.43 2.63
C PRO A 126 -23.48 -2.23 3.35
N ALA A 127 -24.51 -1.63 2.76
CA ALA A 127 -25.25 -0.57 3.44
C ALA A 127 -25.80 -1.14 4.75
N GLU A 128 -25.29 -0.66 5.88
CA GLU A 128 -25.87 -1.00 7.17
C GLU A 128 -27.26 -0.36 7.21
N GLY A 129 -28.29 -1.20 7.32
CA GLY A 129 -29.71 -0.81 7.39
C GLY A 129 -30.18 -0.59 8.82
#